data_AF-A0A820I985-F1
#
_entry.id   AF-A0A820I985-F1
#
_cell.length_a   1.000
_cell.length_b   1.000
_cell.length_c   1.000
_cell.angle_alpha   90.00
_cell.angle_beta   90.00
_cell.angle_gamma   90.00
#
_symmetry.space_group_name_H-M   'P 1'
#
loop_
_entity.id
_entity.type
_entity.pdbx_description
1 polymer ?
#
loop_
_entity_poly.entity_id
_entity_poly.type
_entity_poly.pdbx_seq_one_letter_code
_entity_poly.pdbx_strand_id
1 'polypeptide(L)' 'MSSRVENYLSERKSIGGSLANEWIELESLYQSRLWHELTLRVTSFVHRDELQQGDQLKTF' A
#
# COMPACT_ATOMS: atom_id res chain seq x y z
N MET A 1 -13.11 0.71 6.40
CA MET A 1 -12.00 1.57 5.96
C MET A 1 -12.57 2.96 5.69
N SER A 2 -11.76 4.01 5.73
CA SER A 2 -12.23 5.35 5.33
C SER A 2 -12.31 5.39 3.79
N SER A 3 -13.36 5.94 3.20
CA SER A 3 -13.57 5.92 1.73
C SER A 3 -12.42 6.55 0.93
N ARG A 4 -11.62 7.44 1.53
CA ARG A 4 -10.39 7.98 0.94
C ARG A 4 -9.32 6.90 0.71
N VAL A 5 -9.19 5.96 1.64
CA VAL A 5 -8.21 4.87 1.58
C VAL A 5 -8.59 3.87 0.51
N GLU A 6 -9.88 3.52 0.39
CA GLU A 6 -10.38 2.61 -0.65
C GLU A 6 -10.21 3.17 -2.07
N ASN A 7 -10.45 4.48 -2.25
CA ASN A 7 -10.20 5.14 -3.53
C ASN A 7 -8.71 5.18 -3.87
N TYR A 8 -7.84 5.48 -2.89
CA TYR A 8 -6.40 5.49 -3.09
C TYR A 8 -5.84 4.10 -3.41
N LEU A 9 -6.30 3.06 -2.71
CA LEU A 9 -5.92 1.67 -2.96
C LEU A 9 -6.40 1.21 -4.33
N SER A 10 -7.61 1.57 -4.75
CA SER A 10 -8.12 1.24 -6.08
C SER A 10 -7.30 1.89 -7.20
N GLU A 11 -6.93 3.16 -7.05
CA GLU A 11 -6.06 3.88 -7.98
C GLU A 11 -4.67 3.20 -8.05
N ARG A 12 -4.09 2.84 -6.90
CA ARG A 12 -2.79 2.14 -6.79
C ARG A 12 -2.80 0.74 -7.38
N LYS A 13 -3.86 -0.04 -7.15
CA LYS A 13 -4.04 -1.38 -7.76
C LYS A 13 -4.19 -1.26 -9.27
N SER A 14 -4.86 -0.20 -9.76
CA SER A 14 -5.10 0.02 -11.19
C SER A 14 -3.88 0.55 -11.95
N ILE A 15 -2.94 1.24 -11.28
CA ILE A 15 -1.68 1.67 -11.90
C ILE A 15 -0.87 0.47 -12.40
N GLY A 16 -1.06 -0.70 -11.79
CA GLY A 16 -0.48 -1.97 -12.24
C GLY A 16 1.02 -2.05 -12.04
N GLY A 17 1.51 -3.22 -11.63
CA GLY A 17 2.94 -3.48 -11.44
C GLY A 17 3.24 -4.37 -10.23
N SER A 18 4.52 -4.51 -9.89
CA SER A 18 5.02 -5.33 -8.79
C SER A 18 4.42 -4.96 -7.42
N LEU A 19 3.98 -3.70 -7.28
CA LEU A 19 3.39 -3.14 -6.05
C LEU A 19 1.89 -3.44 -5.90
N ALA A 20 1.17 -3.81 -6.97
CA ALA A 20 -0.28 -4.03 -6.91
C ALA A 20 -0.67 -5.20 -5.99
N ASN A 21 0.12 -6.27 -6.00
CA ASN A 21 -0.07 -7.41 -5.09
C ASN A 21 0.17 -7.02 -3.63
N GLU A 22 1.20 -6.22 -3.33
CA GLU A 22 1.46 -5.72 -1.98
C GLU A 22 0.31 -4.84 -1.46
N TRP A 23 -0.29 -3.98 -2.30
CA TRP A 23 -1.46 -3.20 -1.90
C TRP A 23 -2.67 -4.06 -1.54
N ILE A 24 -2.89 -5.18 -2.23
CA ILE A 24 -3.94 -6.15 -1.90
C ILE A 24 -3.62 -6.86 -0.57
N GLU A 25 -2.37 -7.23 -0.36
CA GLU A 25 -1.91 -7.89 0.87
C GLU A 25 -2.08 -6.97 2.09
N LEU A 26 -1.71 -5.70 1.97
CA LEU A 26 -1.90 -4.67 3.00
C LEU A 26 -3.39 -4.43 3.34
N GLU A 27 -4.25 -4.41 2.32
CA GLU A 27 -5.69 -4.29 2.52
C GLU A 27 -6.26 -5.49 3.29
N SER A 28 -5.83 -6.70 2.95
CA SER A 28 -6.21 -7.94 3.62
C SER A 28 -5.73 -7.99 5.09
N LEU A 29 -4.50 -7.58 5.35
CA LEU A 29 -3.94 -7.47 6.70
C LEU A 29 -4.72 -6.46 7.55
N TYR A 30 -5.12 -5.32 6.97
CA TYR A 30 -5.95 -4.33 7.63
C TYR A 30 -7.36 -4.88 7.93
N GLN A 31 -8.01 -5.54 6.98
CA GLN A 31 -9.33 -6.15 7.18
C GLN A 31 -9.30 -7.20 8.28
N SER A 32 -8.23 -7.99 8.32
CA SER A 32 -7.99 -9.01 9.35
C SER A 32 -7.56 -8.43 10.70
N ARG A 33 -7.40 -7.10 10.80
CA ARG A 33 -6.91 -6.38 12.00
C ARG A 33 -5.55 -6.88 12.48
N LEU A 34 -4.72 -7.38 11.57
CA LEU A 34 -3.35 -7.86 11.84
C LEU A 34 -2.39 -6.68 11.84
N TRP A 35 -2.50 -5.83 12.85
CA TRP A 35 -1.75 -4.57 12.93
C TRP A 35 -0.24 -4.79 12.97
N HIS A 36 0.22 -5.83 13.66
CA HIS A 36 1.65 -6.13 13.78
C HIS A 36 2.28 -6.42 12.41
N GLU A 37 1.73 -7.41 11.70
CA GLU A 37 2.17 -7.78 10.36
C GLU A 37 2.01 -6.63 9.37
N LEU A 38 0.89 -5.89 9.46
CA LEU A 38 0.68 -4.71 8.63
C LEU A 38 1.80 -3.67 8.83
N THR A 39 2.23 -3.43 10.07
CA THR A 39 3.28 -2.44 10.34
C THR A 39 4.62 -2.89 9.76
N LEU A 40 4.98 -4.17 9.93
CA LEU A 40 6.21 -4.74 9.38
C LEU A 40 6.22 -4.72 7.85
N ARG A 41 5.08 -5.09 7.25
CA ARG A 41 4.92 -5.13 5.80
C ARG A 41 4.94 -3.73 5.20
N VAL A 42 4.20 -2.76 5.77
CA VAL A 42 4.25 -1.35 5.35
C VAL A 42 5.67 -0.80 5.47
N THR A 43 6.36 -1.06 6.59
CA THR A 43 7.74 -0.57 6.80
C THR A 43 8.68 -1.10 5.73
N SER A 44 8.58 -2.38 5.38
CA SER A 44 9.40 -2.99 4.33
C SER A 44 9.03 -2.46 2.94
N PHE A 45 7.73 -2.22 2.73
CA PHE A 45 7.16 -1.72 1.49
C PHE A 45 7.62 -0.28 1.19
N VAL A 46 7.59 0.63 2.17
CA VAL A 46 8.04 2.03 1.99
C VAL A 46 9.56 2.17 1.82
N HIS A 47 10.34 1.16 2.21
CA HIS A 47 11.79 1.12 2.00
C HIS A 47 12.18 0.61 0.61
N ARG A 48 11.23 0.20 -0.25
CA ARG A 48 11.55 -0.16 -1.63
C ARG A 48 11.97 1.07 -2.43
N ASP A 49 13.08 0.98 -3.16
CA ASP A 49 13.55 2.03 -4.08
C ASP A 49 12.47 2.49 -5.07
N GLU A 50 11.60 1.58 -5.52
CA GLU A 50 10.46 1.87 -6.42
C GLU A 50 9.48 2.91 -5.84
N LEU A 51 9.34 2.97 -4.51
CA LEU A 51 8.48 3.93 -3.79
C LEU A 51 9.24 5.16 -3.30
N GLN A 52 10.54 5.04 -3.05
CA GLN A 52 11.38 6.18 -2.65
C GLN A 52 11.80 7.08 -3.82
N GLN A 53 11.96 6.52 -5.03
CA GLN A 53 12.40 7.28 -6.20
C GLN A 53 11.25 7.76 -7.09
N GLY A 54 10.09 7.10 -7.02
CA GLY A 54 8.94 7.46 -7.82
C GLY A 54 8.09 8.53 -7.13
N ASP A 55 7.44 9.38 -7.93
CA ASP A 55 6.25 10.20 -7.60
C ASP A 55 5.03 9.34 -7.12
N GLN A 56 5.32 8.12 -6.65
CA GLN A 56 4.44 7.06 -6.17
C GLN A 56 4.06 7.25 -4.70
N LEU A 57 4.60 8.23 -4.00
CA LEU A 57 3.99 8.79 -2.80
C LEU A 57 3.66 10.22 -3.17
N LYS A 58 2.43 10.46 -3.65
CA LYS A 58 1.98 11.82 -4.00
C LYS A 58 2.36 12.72 -2.84
N THR A 59 3.32 13.61 -3.08
CA THR A 59 3.71 14.67 -2.16
C THR A 59 2.43 15.40 -1.76
N PHE A 60 2.17 15.45 -0.44
CA PHE A 60 1.00 16.12 0.13
C PHE A 60 0.98 17.62 -0.20
#